data_AF-A0A6B9F972-F1
#
_entry.id   AF-A0A6B9F972-F1
#
_cell.length_a   1.000
_cell.length_b   1.000
_cell.length_c   1.000
_cell.angle_alpha   90.00
_cell.angle_beta   90.00
_cell.angle_gamma   90.00
#
_symmetry.space_group_name_H-M   'P 1'
#
loop_
_entity.id
_entity.type
_entity.pdbx_description
1 polymer ?
#
loop_
_entity_poly.entity_id
_entity_poly.type
_entity_poly.pdbx_seq_one_letter_code
_entity_poly.pdbx_strand_id
1 'polypeptide(L)'
;MSEHDPSPIRRRVTRRGLLRSAVAGGVATGGLATSVTAQGNGNGDGTSKGFPPDGITEYGDAVDLGEGRVRPFTTETPSGEPKYHGVEFDRSALEGLPSAAELDEDEGTYDDKYGPNGEALEVHRKQSLEFFVPFPDAAETPFTFLGLNWNPDGHPGGKGAWLVPHFDVHFHMLDTGTVDAIEGPALPPYDDPEATGEIPAERIPDGYVRSPEPVADERYITDMGEHTAPRDAPELPDGPDDDGNPDRFTATLIQGFVGVGASDADPRLAFVEPMLTREYLRDLDGTDVFDVPQPEVYPHDERHPRTYAIRDVPSAETVCVVLQEFEPVD
;
A
#
# COMPACT_ATOMS: atom_id res chain seq x y z
N MET A 1 44.82 -27.93 -63.85
CA MET A 1 43.34 -28.09 -63.83
C MET A 1 42.83 -26.91 -63.01
N SER A 2 42.80 -25.71 -63.61
CA SER A 2 41.62 -25.04 -64.26
C SER A 2 40.54 -24.69 -63.23
N GLU A 3 40.43 -23.42 -62.82
CA GLU A 3 39.54 -22.34 -63.37
C GLU A 3 38.13 -22.44 -62.75
N HIS A 4 37.36 -21.41 -62.40
CA HIS A 4 37.36 -19.96 -62.60
C HIS A 4 36.29 -19.35 -61.64
N ASP A 5 36.50 -18.12 -61.16
CA ASP A 5 35.45 -17.17 -60.69
C ASP A 5 34.72 -16.59 -61.93
N PRO A 6 33.44 -16.13 -61.93
CA PRO A 6 33.05 -14.83 -61.35
C PRO A 6 31.60 -14.67 -60.81
N SER A 7 31.39 -13.67 -59.95
CA SER A 7 30.09 -13.01 -59.69
C SER A 7 29.53 -12.25 -60.92
N PRO A 8 28.25 -11.81 -60.94
CA PRO A 8 28.03 -10.39 -60.63
C PRO A 8 26.70 -9.96 -59.95
N ILE A 9 26.85 -8.83 -59.28
CA ILE A 9 25.94 -7.82 -58.70
C ILE A 9 24.72 -7.42 -59.55
N ARG A 10 23.56 -7.23 -58.90
CA ARG A 10 22.53 -6.18 -59.17
C ARG A 10 21.71 -5.92 -57.88
N ARG A 11 21.15 -4.77 -57.55
CA ARG A 11 21.37 -3.33 -57.80
C ARG A 11 20.53 -2.62 -56.72
N ARG A 12 21.09 -1.60 -56.05
CA ARG A 12 20.34 -0.67 -55.16
C ARG A 12 19.32 0.15 -55.96
N VAL A 13 18.17 0.41 -55.36
CA VAL A 13 17.32 1.58 -55.67
C VAL A 13 17.51 2.63 -54.58
N THR A 14 17.59 3.87 -55.03
CA THR A 14 18.01 5.09 -54.34
C THR A 14 16.83 5.90 -53.79
N ARG A 15 17.06 6.48 -52.59
CA ARG A 15 16.77 7.84 -52.09
C ARG A 15 15.58 8.64 -52.68
N ARG A 16 14.76 9.15 -51.75
CA ARG A 16 14.39 10.58 -51.48
C ARG A 16 13.44 10.53 -50.27
N GLY A 17 13.49 11.35 -49.22
CA GLY A 17 14.18 12.60 -48.96
C GLY A 17 13.23 13.48 -48.14
N LEU A 18 13.62 13.80 -46.90
CA LEU A 18 13.34 15.01 -46.10
C LEU A 18 11.89 15.50 -45.95
N LEU A 19 11.46 15.68 -44.70
CA LEU A 19 11.28 17.03 -44.11
C LEU A 19 11.17 16.95 -42.58
N ARG A 20 12.16 17.55 -41.92
CA ARG A 20 12.04 18.09 -40.56
C ARG A 20 11.29 19.40 -40.66
N SER A 21 10.36 19.66 -39.74
CA SER A 21 10.08 21.01 -39.26
C SER A 21 9.91 20.95 -37.74
N ALA A 22 10.63 21.85 -37.08
CA ALA A 22 10.72 22.01 -35.65
C ALA A 22 9.86 23.19 -35.19
N VAL A 23 9.29 23.03 -33.99
CA VAL A 23 9.13 23.97 -32.86
C VAL A 23 8.51 25.36 -33.09
N ALA A 24 7.40 25.59 -32.38
CA ALA A 24 7.17 26.68 -31.40
C ALA A 24 5.78 26.42 -30.79
N GLY A 25 5.59 26.24 -29.48
CA GLY A 25 5.82 27.24 -28.44
C GLY A 25 4.45 27.77 -27.98
N GLY A 26 4.02 27.38 -26.78
CA GLY A 26 2.76 27.85 -26.19
C GLY A 26 2.52 27.25 -24.80
N VAL A 27 2.90 28.02 -23.77
CA VAL A 27 2.51 27.79 -22.37
C VAL A 27 1.09 28.30 -22.19
N ALA A 28 0.19 27.47 -21.65
CA ALA A 28 -1.00 27.89 -20.92
C ALA A 28 -1.46 26.75 -20.00
N THR A 29 -1.10 26.89 -18.72
CA THR A 29 -1.96 26.71 -17.52
C THR A 29 -3.22 25.85 -17.65
N GLY A 30 -3.30 24.82 -16.80
CA GLY A 30 -4.55 24.15 -16.44
C GLY A 30 -4.46 22.64 -16.49
N GLY A 31 -3.74 22.03 -15.55
CA GLY A 31 -3.83 20.59 -15.30
C GLY A 31 -5.18 20.29 -14.69
N LEU A 32 -6.18 20.03 -15.54
CA LEU A 32 -7.42 19.38 -15.14
C LEU A 32 -7.08 17.91 -14.92
N ALA A 33 -7.19 17.44 -13.67
CA ALA A 33 -7.28 16.02 -13.38
C ALA A 33 -8.50 15.47 -14.13
N THR A 34 -8.25 14.70 -15.19
CA THR A 34 -9.29 13.90 -15.82
C THR A 34 -9.52 12.67 -14.95
N SER A 35 -10.48 12.76 -14.03
CA SER A 35 -11.13 11.60 -13.44
C SER A 35 -11.76 10.80 -14.59
N VAL A 36 -11.17 9.64 -14.93
CA VAL A 36 -11.79 8.71 -15.87
C VAL A 36 -12.86 7.96 -15.09
N THR A 37 -14.08 8.49 -15.06
CA THR A 37 -15.25 7.70 -14.70
C THR A 37 -15.47 6.69 -15.82
N ALA A 38 -14.97 5.47 -15.64
CA ALA A 38 -15.28 4.35 -16.53
C ALA A 38 -16.75 3.94 -16.31
N GLN A 39 -17.67 4.66 -16.96
CA GLN A 39 -19.07 4.28 -16.99
C GLN A 39 -19.26 3.12 -17.98
N GLY A 40 -18.95 1.92 -17.51
CA GLY A 40 -19.12 0.67 -18.24
C GLY A 40 -20.59 0.31 -18.37
N ASN A 41 -21.20 0.63 -19.52
CA ASN A 41 -22.56 0.23 -19.85
C ASN A 41 -22.60 -1.25 -20.30
N GLY A 42 -22.58 -2.17 -19.34
CA GLY A 42 -22.72 -3.61 -19.55
C GLY A 42 -24.17 -4.08 -19.38
N ASN A 43 -24.79 -4.50 -20.47
CA ASN A 43 -26.09 -5.17 -20.49
C ASN A 43 -25.91 -6.65 -20.11
N GLY A 44 -26.68 -7.14 -19.13
CA GLY A 44 -26.35 -8.30 -18.30
C GLY A 44 -26.43 -9.70 -18.91
N ASP A 45 -25.71 -10.62 -18.27
CA ASP A 45 -26.21 -11.87 -17.69
C ASP A 45 -25.09 -12.47 -16.82
N GLY A 46 -25.38 -12.72 -15.55
CA GLY A 46 -24.40 -13.14 -14.55
C GLY A 46 -24.88 -12.66 -13.19
N THR A 47 -25.59 -13.52 -12.47
CA THR A 47 -25.79 -13.43 -11.03
C THR A 47 -24.55 -12.81 -10.38
N SER A 48 -24.67 -11.67 -9.70
CA SER A 48 -23.59 -11.14 -8.87
C SER A 48 -23.30 -12.20 -7.81
N LYS A 49 -22.37 -13.10 -8.09
CA LYS A 49 -21.75 -13.90 -7.06
C LYS A 49 -21.14 -12.86 -6.10
N GLY A 50 -21.43 -12.99 -4.81
CA GLY A 50 -21.04 -12.00 -3.80
C GLY A 50 -19.54 -11.67 -3.87
N PHE A 51 -19.17 -10.56 -3.23
CA PHE A 51 -17.78 -10.21 -3.00
C PHE A 51 -17.49 -10.31 -1.49
N PRO A 52 -16.35 -10.86 -1.06
CA PRO A 52 -15.39 -11.66 -1.85
C PRO A 52 -16.03 -12.90 -2.51
N PRO A 53 -15.47 -13.45 -3.61
CA PRO A 53 -16.10 -14.55 -4.33
C PRO A 53 -16.20 -15.84 -3.49
N ASP A 54 -17.44 -16.32 -3.30
CA ASP A 54 -17.70 -17.58 -2.59
C ASP A 54 -17.02 -18.79 -3.25
N GLY A 55 -16.56 -19.72 -2.41
CA GLY A 55 -16.02 -21.02 -2.82
C GLY A 55 -14.57 -21.00 -3.31
N ILE A 56 -13.97 -19.81 -3.39
CA ILE A 56 -12.55 -19.61 -3.69
C ILE A 56 -11.89 -18.57 -2.77
N THR A 57 -12.60 -18.16 -1.71
CA THR A 57 -12.10 -17.24 -0.69
C THR A 57 -12.01 -17.98 0.63
N GLU A 58 -10.86 -17.85 1.28
CA GLU A 58 -10.62 -18.26 2.65
C GLU A 58 -10.53 -17.01 3.53
N TYR A 59 -11.05 -17.09 4.75
CA TYR A 59 -11.03 -15.99 5.71
C TYR A 59 -10.11 -16.34 6.86
N GLY A 60 -9.36 -15.36 7.34
CA GLY A 60 -8.62 -15.45 8.60
C GLY A 60 -9.53 -15.25 9.80
N ASP A 61 -8.91 -15.15 10.98
CA ASP A 61 -9.63 -14.87 12.21
C ASP A 61 -10.28 -13.49 12.16
N ALA A 62 -11.46 -13.36 12.76
CA ALA A 62 -12.15 -12.08 12.88
C ALA A 62 -11.77 -11.41 14.20
N VAL A 63 -11.52 -10.10 14.14
CA VAL A 63 -11.30 -9.23 15.29
C VAL A 63 -12.50 -8.30 15.48
N ASP A 64 -12.78 -7.94 16.73
CA ASP A 64 -13.83 -7.01 17.11
C ASP A 64 -13.28 -5.57 16.98
N LEU A 65 -14.00 -4.72 16.26
CA LEU A 65 -13.63 -3.32 16.03
C LEU A 65 -14.89 -2.47 16.01
N GLY A 66 -14.95 -1.42 16.82
CA GLY A 66 -16.13 -0.58 16.91
C GLY A 66 -17.38 -1.39 17.29
N GLU A 67 -18.47 -1.22 16.53
CA GLU A 67 -19.72 -2.01 16.68
C GLU A 67 -19.80 -3.22 15.74
N GLY A 68 -18.69 -3.61 15.11
CA GLY A 68 -18.64 -4.69 14.13
C GLY A 68 -17.36 -5.50 14.22
N ARG A 69 -17.04 -6.16 13.12
CA ARG A 69 -15.82 -6.96 12.98
C ARG A 69 -15.04 -6.62 11.74
N VAL A 70 -13.77 -6.98 11.80
CA VAL A 70 -12.86 -6.96 10.67
C VAL A 70 -12.22 -8.33 10.52
N ARG A 71 -12.00 -8.77 9.29
CA ARG A 71 -11.30 -10.03 9.02
C ARG A 71 -10.49 -9.97 7.73
N PRO A 72 -9.24 -10.46 7.73
CA PRO A 72 -8.50 -10.66 6.51
C PRO A 72 -9.06 -11.85 5.73
N PHE A 73 -8.80 -11.85 4.43
CA PHE A 73 -9.15 -12.95 3.53
C PHE A 73 -8.16 -13.04 2.37
N THR A 74 -8.07 -14.25 1.84
CA THR A 74 -7.30 -14.58 0.64
C THR A 74 -8.25 -15.20 -0.37
N THR A 75 -8.19 -14.76 -1.63
CA THR A 75 -8.92 -15.38 -2.73
C THR A 75 -7.93 -15.89 -3.77
N GLU A 76 -8.01 -17.17 -4.10
CA GLU A 76 -7.18 -17.79 -5.15
C GLU A 76 -8.06 -18.39 -6.25
N THR A 77 -7.59 -18.41 -7.49
CA THR A 77 -8.26 -19.18 -8.54
C THR A 77 -8.21 -20.68 -8.22
N PRO A 78 -9.08 -21.52 -8.82
CA PRO A 78 -8.96 -22.98 -8.66
C PRO A 78 -7.62 -23.58 -9.11
N SER A 79 -6.81 -22.83 -9.86
CA SER A 79 -5.44 -23.19 -10.25
C SER A 79 -4.36 -22.75 -9.25
N GLY A 80 -4.72 -22.08 -8.16
CA GLY A 80 -3.79 -21.55 -7.16
C GLY A 80 -3.18 -20.20 -7.52
N GLU A 81 -3.70 -19.49 -8.54
CA GLU A 81 -3.24 -18.12 -8.80
C GLU A 81 -3.92 -17.12 -7.85
N PRO A 82 -3.15 -16.22 -7.19
CA PRO A 82 -3.70 -15.27 -6.24
C PRO A 82 -4.54 -14.22 -6.96
N LYS A 83 -5.72 -13.95 -6.39
CA LYS A 83 -6.68 -12.98 -6.92
C LYS A 83 -6.81 -11.78 -6.00
N TYR A 84 -6.98 -12.02 -4.70
CA TYR A 84 -7.12 -10.99 -3.68
C TYR A 84 -6.36 -11.38 -2.42
N HIS A 85 -5.61 -10.42 -1.87
CA HIS A 85 -5.39 -10.32 -0.43
C HIS A 85 -6.20 -9.13 0.04
N GLY A 86 -7.00 -9.29 1.08
CA GLY A 86 -7.93 -8.25 1.45
C GLY A 86 -8.37 -8.30 2.88
N VAL A 87 -8.96 -7.20 3.32
CA VAL A 87 -9.63 -7.08 4.61
C VAL A 87 -11.06 -6.66 4.37
N GLU A 88 -11.99 -7.34 5.06
CA GLU A 88 -13.41 -7.03 5.07
C GLU A 88 -13.77 -6.38 6.40
N PHE A 89 -14.35 -5.17 6.34
CA PHE A 89 -14.93 -4.47 7.46
C PHE A 89 -16.44 -4.58 7.40
N ASP A 90 -17.08 -5.01 8.50
CA ASP A 90 -18.50 -4.72 8.70
C ASP A 90 -18.70 -3.20 8.63
N ARG A 91 -19.77 -2.72 8.00
CA ARG A 91 -20.05 -1.26 8.01
C ARG A 91 -20.22 -0.73 9.44
N SER A 92 -20.70 -1.54 10.38
CA SER A 92 -20.77 -1.17 11.80
C SER A 92 -19.40 -1.11 12.49
N ALA A 93 -18.36 -1.73 11.93
CA ALA A 93 -16.99 -1.61 12.48
C ALA A 93 -16.42 -0.19 12.35
N LEU A 94 -16.99 0.61 11.45
CA LEU A 94 -16.68 2.03 11.29
C LEU A 94 -17.47 2.94 12.27
N GLU A 95 -18.24 2.35 13.17
CA GLU A 95 -19.07 3.02 14.18
C GLU A 95 -18.63 2.59 15.59
N GLY A 96 -18.87 3.43 16.60
CA GLY A 96 -18.49 3.13 17.99
C GLY A 96 -17.00 2.87 18.24
N LEU A 97 -16.11 3.32 17.35
CA LEU A 97 -14.66 3.20 17.50
C LEU A 97 -14.18 3.98 18.74
N PRO A 98 -13.19 3.46 19.50
CA PRO A 98 -12.66 4.14 20.67
C PRO A 98 -11.93 5.42 20.27
N SER A 99 -12.09 6.46 21.09
CA SER A 99 -11.33 7.70 20.98
C SER A 99 -9.92 7.55 21.55
N ALA A 100 -9.01 8.47 21.22
CA ALA A 100 -7.65 8.48 21.77
C ALA A 100 -7.64 8.50 23.31
N ALA A 101 -8.58 9.21 23.94
CA ALA A 101 -8.71 9.26 25.40
C ALA A 101 -9.18 7.92 25.99
N GLU A 102 -10.09 7.21 25.31
CA GLU A 102 -10.54 5.89 25.76
C GLU A 102 -9.44 4.84 25.63
N LEU A 103 -8.58 4.94 24.60
CA LEU A 103 -7.41 4.09 24.46
C LEU A 103 -6.34 4.40 25.54
N ASP A 104 -6.07 5.68 25.82
CA ASP A 104 -5.11 6.10 26.85
C ASP A 104 -5.52 5.67 28.27
N GLU A 105 -6.83 5.70 28.54
CA GLU A 105 -7.42 5.34 29.82
C GLU A 105 -7.80 3.85 29.92
N ASP A 106 -7.50 3.03 28.89
CA ASP A 106 -7.87 1.62 28.89
C ASP A 106 -7.19 0.84 30.03
N GLU A 107 -7.97 0.00 30.72
CA GLU A 107 -7.51 -0.81 31.85
C GLU A 107 -7.48 -2.31 31.49
N GLY A 108 -7.07 -2.64 30.27
CA GLY A 108 -6.85 -4.02 29.81
C GLY A 108 -7.98 -4.60 28.96
N THR A 109 -8.77 -3.75 28.28
CA THR A 109 -9.65 -4.20 27.19
C THR A 109 -8.85 -4.47 25.92
N TYR A 110 -7.84 -3.63 25.69
CA TYR A 110 -7.00 -3.57 24.51
C TYR A 110 -5.54 -3.86 24.90
N ASP A 111 -5.25 -5.10 25.30
CA ASP A 111 -3.95 -5.49 25.90
C ASP A 111 -3.14 -6.51 25.07
N ASP A 112 -3.63 -6.91 23.91
CA ASP A 112 -3.00 -7.92 23.07
C ASP A 112 -3.33 -7.70 21.59
N LYS A 113 -2.35 -7.28 20.79
CA LYS A 113 -2.51 -7.05 19.34
C LYS A 113 -2.83 -8.32 18.55
N TYR A 114 -2.53 -9.49 19.11
CA TYR A 114 -2.91 -10.79 18.53
C TYR A 114 -4.30 -11.26 19.01
N GLY A 115 -4.87 -10.55 19.99
CA GLY A 115 -6.17 -10.82 20.56
C GLY A 115 -7.32 -10.26 19.73
N PRO A 116 -8.56 -10.63 20.07
CA PRO A 116 -9.74 -10.20 19.31
C PRO A 116 -10.04 -8.70 19.45
N ASN A 117 -9.53 -8.03 20.48
CA ASN A 117 -9.80 -6.60 20.72
C ASN A 117 -8.66 -5.69 20.25
N GLY A 118 -7.47 -6.24 19.97
CA GLY A 118 -6.27 -5.46 19.66
C GLY A 118 -5.55 -4.91 20.89
N GLU A 119 -4.46 -4.17 20.66
CA GLU A 119 -3.68 -3.49 21.70
C GLU A 119 -3.78 -1.97 21.55
N ALA A 120 -4.08 -1.29 22.65
CA ALA A 120 -3.98 0.17 22.73
C ALA A 120 -2.55 0.54 23.08
N LEU A 121 -1.92 1.35 22.23
CA LEU A 121 -0.54 1.78 22.41
C LEU A 121 -0.28 3.14 21.77
N GLU A 122 0.75 3.82 22.25
CA GLU A 122 1.24 5.04 21.60
C GLU A 122 2.21 4.67 20.47
N VAL A 123 1.76 4.81 19.22
CA VAL A 123 2.58 4.70 18.00
C VAL A 123 2.53 6.01 17.23
N HIS A 124 3.60 6.36 16.53
CA HIS A 124 3.75 7.70 15.93
C HIS A 124 3.45 8.88 16.90
N ARG A 125 3.68 8.68 18.21
CA ARG A 125 3.39 9.65 19.30
C ARG A 125 1.91 9.96 19.53
N LYS A 126 1.01 9.12 19.03
CA LYS A 126 -0.42 9.22 19.27
C LYS A 126 -0.99 7.86 19.64
N GLN A 127 -2.08 7.89 20.39
CA GLN A 127 -2.78 6.66 20.76
C GLN A 127 -3.42 6.04 19.53
N SER A 128 -3.17 4.75 19.35
CA SER A 128 -3.74 3.93 18.30
C SER A 128 -4.16 2.58 18.85
N LEU A 129 -5.07 1.92 18.13
CA LEU A 129 -5.45 0.54 18.40
C LEU A 129 -4.91 -0.34 17.28
N GLU A 130 -4.12 -1.36 17.63
CA GLU A 130 -3.41 -2.21 16.67
C GLU A 130 -3.84 -3.67 16.71
N PHE A 131 -3.85 -4.31 15.54
CA PHE A 131 -4.16 -5.72 15.36
C PHE A 131 -3.18 -6.38 14.41
N PHE A 132 -2.67 -7.55 14.79
CA PHE A 132 -1.89 -8.45 13.93
C PHE A 132 -2.71 -9.72 13.67
N VAL A 133 -3.20 -9.86 12.44
CA VAL A 133 -4.07 -10.97 12.04
C VAL A 133 -3.48 -11.72 10.85
N PRO A 134 -3.07 -13.00 10.99
CA PRO A 134 -2.54 -13.77 9.88
C PRO A 134 -3.50 -13.83 8.68
N PHE A 135 -2.97 -13.69 7.47
CA PHE A 135 -3.73 -14.01 6.27
C PHE A 135 -3.86 -15.54 6.15
N PRO A 136 -4.96 -16.05 5.58
CA PRO A 136 -5.00 -17.42 5.09
C PRO A 136 -3.87 -17.67 4.08
N ASP A 137 -3.29 -18.86 4.11
CA ASP A 137 -2.13 -19.24 3.30
C ASP A 137 -2.35 -18.92 1.80
N ALA A 138 -1.42 -18.19 1.18
CA ALA A 138 -1.37 -17.95 -0.26
C ALA A 138 0.09 -18.06 -0.75
N ALA A 139 0.46 -19.23 -1.25
CA ALA A 139 1.86 -19.59 -1.51
C ALA A 139 2.53 -18.82 -2.66
N GLU A 140 1.76 -18.13 -3.50
CA GLU A 140 2.26 -17.42 -4.68
C GLU A 140 2.39 -15.91 -4.45
N THR A 141 2.28 -15.45 -3.20
CA THR A 141 2.37 -14.03 -2.82
C THR A 141 3.23 -13.86 -1.58
N PRO A 142 3.88 -12.69 -1.40
CA PRO A 142 4.73 -12.46 -0.24
C PRO A 142 3.96 -12.15 1.05
N PHE A 143 2.64 -11.98 1.01
CA PHE A 143 1.88 -11.43 2.13
C PHE A 143 1.55 -12.46 3.20
N THR A 144 1.87 -12.12 4.45
CA THR A 144 1.86 -13.04 5.60
C THR A 144 0.75 -12.71 6.59
N PHE A 145 0.57 -11.43 6.93
CA PHE A 145 -0.45 -10.99 7.87
C PHE A 145 -0.94 -9.57 7.59
N LEU A 146 -2.13 -9.27 8.10
CA LEU A 146 -2.72 -7.95 8.19
C LEU A 146 -2.24 -7.28 9.48
N GLY A 147 -1.50 -6.19 9.36
CA GLY A 147 -1.34 -5.20 10.42
C GLY A 147 -2.43 -4.15 10.23
N LEU A 148 -3.28 -3.92 11.23
CA LEU A 148 -4.35 -2.92 11.14
C LEU A 148 -4.25 -1.97 12.31
N ASN A 149 -4.16 -0.67 12.02
CA ASN A 149 -4.18 0.37 13.04
C ASN A 149 -5.42 1.24 12.87
N TRP A 150 -6.11 1.51 13.98
CA TRP A 150 -7.08 2.60 14.08
C TRP A 150 -6.42 3.79 14.77
N ASN A 151 -6.33 4.91 14.06
CA ASN A 151 -5.70 6.15 14.52
C ASN A 151 -6.77 7.21 14.78
N PRO A 152 -7.37 7.29 16.00
CA PRO A 152 -8.51 8.17 16.28
C PRO A 152 -8.23 9.66 16.08
N ASP A 153 -7.00 10.12 16.32
CA ASP A 153 -6.57 11.50 16.09
C ASP A 153 -5.61 11.63 14.89
N GLY A 154 -5.44 10.56 14.11
CA GLY A 154 -4.40 10.43 13.09
C GLY A 154 -2.98 10.42 13.66
N HIS A 155 -1.98 10.77 12.84
CA HIS A 155 -0.57 10.84 13.25
C HIS A 155 0.18 12.01 12.56
N PRO A 156 1.29 12.53 13.12
CA PRO A 156 1.89 13.82 12.71
C PRO A 156 2.69 13.77 11.40
N GLY A 157 2.70 12.64 10.68
CA GLY A 157 3.44 12.47 9.43
C GLY A 157 3.03 13.48 8.34
N GLY A 158 3.93 13.70 7.37
CA GLY A 158 3.70 14.68 6.31
C GLY A 158 3.54 16.13 6.81
N LYS A 159 4.14 16.48 7.96
CA LYS A 159 3.93 17.75 8.67
C LYS A 159 2.46 18.00 9.02
N GLY A 160 1.80 16.98 9.56
CA GLY A 160 0.42 17.04 9.99
C GLY A 160 -0.60 16.75 8.89
N ALA A 161 -0.16 16.24 7.74
CA ALA A 161 -1.01 15.85 6.63
C ALA A 161 -2.02 14.75 7.00
N TRP A 162 -1.69 13.90 7.97
CA TRP A 162 -2.50 12.76 8.37
C TRP A 162 -3.12 12.92 9.77
N LEU A 163 -3.37 14.16 10.21
CA LEU A 163 -3.99 14.48 11.51
C LEU A 163 -5.53 14.46 11.48
N VAL A 164 -6.10 13.39 10.93
CA VAL A 164 -7.55 13.10 10.94
C VAL A 164 -7.79 11.62 11.24
N PRO A 165 -8.97 11.21 11.72
CA PRO A 165 -9.22 9.81 12.04
C PRO A 165 -9.15 8.90 10.79
N HIS A 166 -8.26 7.91 10.82
CA HIS A 166 -8.04 7.01 9.69
C HIS A 166 -7.55 5.63 10.14
N PHE A 167 -7.49 4.71 9.18
CA PHE A 167 -6.95 3.37 9.34
C PHE A 167 -5.67 3.21 8.52
N ASP A 168 -4.69 2.53 9.09
CA ASP A 168 -3.50 2.07 8.36
C ASP A 168 -3.68 0.58 8.11
N VAL A 169 -3.77 0.19 6.84
CA VAL A 169 -4.03 -1.19 6.44
C VAL A 169 -2.75 -1.81 5.89
N HIS A 170 -1.92 -2.35 6.76
CA HIS A 170 -0.66 -2.94 6.40
C HIS A 170 -0.84 -4.37 5.87
N PHE A 171 -0.51 -4.56 4.59
CA PHE A 171 -0.29 -5.89 4.03
C PHE A 171 1.19 -6.24 4.19
N HIS A 172 1.54 -6.92 5.28
CA HIS A 172 2.93 -7.26 5.59
C HIS A 172 3.44 -8.46 4.80
N MET A 173 4.74 -8.44 4.52
CA MET A 173 5.48 -9.48 3.79
C MET A 173 6.51 -10.23 4.65
N LEU A 174 6.75 -9.75 5.88
CA LEU A 174 7.61 -10.41 6.85
C LEU A 174 6.74 -11.16 7.87
N ASP A 175 7.32 -12.10 8.63
CA ASP A 175 6.57 -12.75 9.69
C ASP A 175 6.25 -11.77 10.84
N THR A 176 5.16 -12.03 11.56
CA THR A 176 4.71 -11.16 12.66
C THR A 176 5.79 -10.93 13.71
N GLY A 177 6.57 -11.97 14.06
CA GLY A 177 7.62 -11.86 15.07
C GLY A 177 8.78 -10.95 14.66
N THR A 178 9.10 -10.88 13.35
CA THR A 178 10.08 -9.92 12.84
C THR A 178 9.56 -8.48 12.94
N VAL A 179 8.29 -8.26 12.64
CA VAL A 179 7.68 -6.92 12.68
C VAL A 179 7.47 -6.46 14.13
N ASP A 180 6.93 -7.31 14.99
CA ASP A 180 6.67 -7.09 16.43
C ASP A 180 7.97 -6.86 17.25
N ALA A 181 9.12 -7.24 16.70
CA ALA A 181 10.41 -6.97 17.33
C ALA A 181 10.96 -5.56 17.01
N ILE A 182 10.29 -4.80 16.14
CA ILE A 182 10.73 -3.46 15.76
C ILE A 182 10.44 -2.49 16.90
N GLU A 183 11.49 -1.86 17.43
CA GLU A 183 11.37 -0.77 18.39
C GLU A 183 11.57 0.58 17.69
N GLY A 184 10.69 1.54 17.97
CA GLY A 184 10.77 2.92 17.53
C GLY A 184 10.13 3.88 18.54
N PRO A 185 10.10 5.19 18.25
CA PRO A 185 10.64 5.84 17.06
C PRO A 185 12.19 5.91 17.12
N ALA A 186 12.86 5.57 16.01
CA ALA A 186 14.32 5.56 15.90
C ALA A 186 14.81 5.85 14.47
N LEU A 187 16.13 5.97 14.32
CA LEU A 187 16.79 5.91 13.01
C LEU A 187 16.70 4.49 12.44
N PRO A 188 16.47 4.32 11.12
CA PRO A 188 16.51 3.02 10.50
C PRO A 188 17.88 2.35 10.69
N PRO A 189 17.94 1.04 10.98
CA PRO A 189 19.20 0.34 11.30
C PRO A 189 20.21 0.35 10.14
N TYR A 190 19.75 0.55 8.91
CA TYR A 190 20.57 0.64 7.70
C TYR A 190 20.99 2.07 7.32
N ASP A 191 20.65 3.09 8.11
CA ASP A 191 21.19 4.46 7.98
C ASP A 191 22.57 4.61 8.66
N ASP A 192 23.11 3.55 9.29
CA ASP A 192 24.48 3.56 9.82
C ASP A 192 25.48 3.72 8.66
N PRO A 193 26.36 4.75 8.69
CA PRO A 193 27.37 4.97 7.65
C PRO A 193 28.38 3.82 7.50
N GLU A 194 28.51 2.91 8.46
CA GLU A 194 29.30 1.69 8.32
C GLU A 194 28.55 0.55 7.60
N ALA A 195 27.22 0.66 7.43
CA ALA A 195 26.31 -0.38 6.98
C ALA A 195 25.62 -0.06 5.64
N THR A 196 26.35 0.11 4.54
CA THR A 196 25.80 0.41 3.18
C THR A 196 24.93 1.68 3.02
N GLY A 197 24.43 2.26 4.11
CA GLY A 197 24.02 3.65 4.32
C GLY A 197 22.63 4.07 3.86
N GLU A 198 22.03 3.40 2.86
CA GLU A 198 20.76 3.86 2.27
C GLU A 198 19.97 2.70 1.66
N ILE A 199 18.64 2.84 1.58
CA ILE A 199 17.80 1.99 0.73
C ILE A 199 18.23 2.22 -0.73
N PRO A 200 18.67 1.18 -1.47
CA PRO A 200 19.01 1.31 -2.89
C PRO A 200 17.85 1.92 -3.68
N ALA A 201 18.15 2.89 -4.56
CA ALA A 201 17.13 3.63 -5.30
C ALA A 201 16.23 2.70 -6.13
N GLU A 202 16.78 1.62 -6.71
CA GLU A 202 16.02 0.60 -7.44
C GLU A 202 14.98 -0.15 -6.59
N ARG A 203 15.07 -0.09 -5.25
CA ARG A 203 14.09 -0.70 -4.33
C ARG A 203 12.99 0.26 -3.91
N ILE A 204 13.13 1.57 -4.16
CA ILE A 204 12.09 2.56 -3.85
C ILE A 204 11.25 2.75 -5.12
N PRO A 205 9.92 2.64 -5.06
CA PRO A 205 9.06 2.92 -6.21
C PRO A 205 9.27 4.32 -6.80
N ASP A 206 9.10 4.43 -8.11
CA ASP A 206 9.09 5.73 -8.77
C ASP A 206 8.04 6.66 -8.16
N GLY A 207 8.42 7.92 -7.94
CA GLY A 207 7.56 8.91 -7.29
C GLY A 207 7.60 8.89 -5.75
N TYR A 208 8.15 7.86 -5.11
CA TYR A 208 8.19 7.75 -3.65
C TYR A 208 9.47 8.36 -3.07
N VAL A 209 9.36 8.80 -1.82
CA VAL A 209 10.47 9.35 -1.03
C VAL A 209 10.43 8.84 0.40
N ARG A 210 11.62 8.72 0.98
CA ARG A 210 11.79 8.60 2.42
C ARG A 210 11.46 9.95 3.07
N SER A 211 11.06 9.92 4.34
CA SER A 211 10.87 11.15 5.13
C SER A 211 12.17 11.99 5.18
N PRO A 212 12.08 13.34 5.10
CA PRO A 212 13.26 14.21 5.05
C PRO A 212 14.07 14.22 6.35
N GLU A 213 15.39 14.45 6.23
CA GLU A 213 16.26 14.70 7.38
C GLU A 213 15.96 16.08 8.04
N PRO A 214 16.17 16.28 9.35
CA PRO A 214 16.56 15.33 10.37
C PRO A 214 15.35 14.85 11.19
N VAL A 215 14.20 14.59 10.55
CA VAL A 215 13.05 13.88 11.20
C VAL A 215 13.42 12.40 11.46
N ALA A 216 14.72 12.14 11.60
CA ALA A 216 15.46 10.89 11.57
C ALA A 216 15.11 9.99 12.75
N ASP A 217 14.92 10.57 13.94
CA ASP A 217 14.55 9.84 15.15
C ASP A 217 13.09 9.34 15.11
N GLU A 218 12.39 9.49 13.99
CA GLU A 218 10.99 9.14 13.77
C GLU A 218 10.75 8.38 12.47
N ARG A 219 11.83 7.88 11.85
CA ARG A 219 11.73 7.22 10.55
C ARG A 219 11.45 5.74 10.69
N TYR A 220 11.94 5.10 11.73
CA TYR A 220 11.70 3.69 12.03
C TYR A 220 10.71 3.59 13.20
N ILE A 221 9.51 3.09 12.92
CA ILE A 221 8.38 3.11 13.85
C ILE A 221 8.13 1.70 14.37
N THR A 222 7.84 1.61 15.68
CA THR A 222 7.44 0.38 16.37
C THR A 222 6.44 -0.40 15.54
N ASP A 223 6.64 -1.71 15.40
CA ASP A 223 5.74 -2.62 14.69
C ASP A 223 5.51 -2.33 13.20
N MET A 224 6.31 -1.45 12.59
CA MET A 224 6.14 -1.05 11.19
C MET A 224 7.49 -1.04 10.47
N GLY A 225 8.42 -0.20 10.92
CA GLY A 225 9.69 0.08 10.25
C GLY A 225 9.70 1.46 9.58
N GLU A 226 10.40 1.60 8.46
CA GLU A 226 10.49 2.87 7.73
C GLU A 226 9.45 3.03 6.64
N HIS A 227 8.72 4.15 6.70
CA HIS A 227 7.73 4.50 5.70
C HIS A 227 8.32 5.36 4.58
N THR A 228 7.99 4.99 3.35
CA THR A 228 8.16 5.83 2.15
C THR A 228 6.79 6.25 1.63
N ALA A 229 6.68 7.50 1.21
CA ALA A 229 5.41 8.10 0.79
C ALA A 229 5.54 8.69 -0.63
N PRO A 230 4.43 8.83 -1.38
CA PRO A 230 4.41 9.57 -2.63
C PRO A 230 4.86 11.02 -2.42
N ARG A 231 5.55 11.60 -3.40
CA ARG A 231 6.00 13.01 -3.34
C ARG A 231 4.89 14.04 -3.51
N ASP A 232 3.77 13.64 -4.10
CA ASP A 232 2.77 14.55 -4.68
C ASP A 232 1.34 14.22 -4.24
N ALA A 233 1.17 13.50 -3.12
CA ALA A 233 -0.15 13.33 -2.52
C ALA A 233 -0.75 14.68 -2.11
N PRO A 234 -2.06 14.89 -2.32
CA PRO A 234 -2.69 16.21 -2.22
C PRO A 234 -2.69 16.82 -0.81
N GLU A 235 -2.53 16.00 0.22
CA GLU A 235 -2.40 16.42 1.62
C GLU A 235 -0.96 16.75 2.02
N LEU A 236 0.03 16.36 1.22
CA LEU A 236 1.43 16.60 1.55
C LEU A 236 1.85 18.06 1.26
N PRO A 237 2.86 18.58 1.97
CA PRO A 237 3.37 19.92 1.74
C PRO A 237 3.92 20.10 0.31
N ASP A 238 3.57 21.19 -0.35
CA ASP A 238 4.14 21.57 -1.66
C ASP A 238 5.63 21.97 -1.55
N GLY A 239 6.10 22.30 -0.34
CA GLY A 239 7.43 22.83 -0.09
C GLY A 239 7.97 22.60 1.33
N PRO A 240 9.28 22.86 1.53
CA PRO A 240 9.97 22.64 2.81
C PRO A 240 9.51 23.57 3.94
N ASP A 241 8.84 24.68 3.62
CA ASP A 241 8.32 25.65 4.61
C ASP A 241 6.80 25.53 4.81
N ASP A 242 6.11 24.69 4.02
CA ASP A 242 4.66 24.50 4.10
C ASP A 242 4.30 23.39 5.08
N ASP A 243 3.10 23.45 5.65
CA ASP A 243 2.49 22.38 6.46
C ASP A 243 1.69 21.43 5.57
N GLY A 244 1.44 20.22 6.08
CA GLY A 244 0.49 19.30 5.45
C GLY A 244 -0.94 19.81 5.59
N ASN A 245 -1.83 19.37 4.70
CA ASN A 245 -3.24 19.75 4.70
C ASN A 245 -4.14 18.53 4.96
N PRO A 246 -4.51 18.26 6.22
CA PRO A 246 -5.35 17.11 6.56
C PRO A 246 -6.75 17.15 5.94
N ASP A 247 -7.27 18.32 5.58
CA ASP A 247 -8.58 18.44 4.89
C ASP A 247 -8.54 17.87 3.46
N ARG A 248 -7.36 17.55 2.93
CA ARG A 248 -7.16 16.94 1.62
C ARG A 248 -6.91 15.43 1.69
N PHE A 249 -6.70 14.88 2.88
CA PHE A 249 -6.38 13.48 3.06
C PHE A 249 -7.67 12.64 2.99
N THR A 250 -7.67 11.65 2.10
CA THR A 250 -8.75 10.67 1.98
C THR A 250 -8.21 9.25 1.90
N ALA A 251 -7.23 9.04 1.03
CA ALA A 251 -6.58 7.77 0.80
C ALA A 251 -5.17 8.03 0.28
N THR A 252 -4.17 7.43 0.92
CA THR A 252 -2.76 7.53 0.51
C THR A 252 -2.12 6.17 0.70
N LEU A 253 -1.53 5.63 -0.36
CA LEU A 253 -0.74 4.41 -0.25
C LEU A 253 0.70 4.80 0.11
N ILE A 254 1.24 4.15 1.13
CA ILE A 254 2.66 4.20 1.49
C ILE A 254 3.26 2.79 1.45
N GLN A 255 4.59 2.73 1.41
CA GLN A 255 5.32 1.46 1.38
C GLN A 255 6.46 1.45 2.39
N GLY A 256 6.63 0.30 3.00
CA GLY A 256 7.45 0.12 4.18
C GLY A 256 8.75 -0.63 3.97
N PHE A 257 9.78 -0.28 4.72
CA PHE A 257 11.06 -0.96 4.72
C PHE A 257 11.49 -1.37 6.11
N VAL A 258 11.94 -2.61 6.23
CA VAL A 258 12.47 -3.19 7.48
C VAL A 258 13.90 -3.64 7.23
N GLY A 259 14.77 -3.34 8.18
CA GLY A 259 16.14 -3.85 8.18
C GLY A 259 16.14 -5.32 8.56
N VAL A 260 16.74 -6.19 7.74
CA VAL A 260 16.81 -7.63 8.02
C VAL A 260 18.23 -8.17 7.94
N GLY A 261 18.38 -9.45 8.31
CA GLY A 261 19.65 -10.16 8.30
C GLY A 261 20.33 -10.12 9.66
N ALA A 262 21.56 -10.63 9.77
CA ALA A 262 22.22 -10.77 11.07
C ALA A 262 22.58 -9.45 11.76
N SER A 263 22.48 -8.33 11.05
CA SER A 263 22.81 -6.98 11.54
C SER A 263 21.70 -5.96 11.25
N ASP A 264 20.53 -6.41 10.79
CA ASP A 264 19.39 -5.55 10.39
C ASP A 264 19.73 -4.44 9.39
N ALA A 265 20.82 -4.64 8.62
CA ALA A 265 21.38 -3.64 7.73
C ALA A 265 20.91 -3.79 6.27
N ASP A 266 20.16 -4.84 5.93
CA ASP A 266 19.60 -5.03 4.58
C ASP A 266 18.15 -4.48 4.56
N PRO A 267 17.89 -3.29 4.00
CA PRO A 267 16.54 -2.75 3.91
C PRO A 267 15.71 -3.53 2.90
N ARG A 268 14.60 -4.13 3.34
CA ARG A 268 13.66 -4.85 2.47
C ARG A 268 12.29 -4.21 2.49
N LEU A 269 11.68 -4.12 1.30
CA LEU A 269 10.25 -3.83 1.17
C LEU A 269 9.49 -4.87 2.01
N ALA A 270 8.75 -4.40 3.00
CA ALA A 270 8.18 -5.21 4.05
C ALA A 270 6.65 -5.11 4.12
N PHE A 271 6.04 -4.06 3.54
CA PHE A 271 4.60 -3.92 3.47
C PHE A 271 4.14 -2.93 2.39
N VAL A 272 2.88 -3.08 2.00
CA VAL A 272 2.08 -2.08 1.28
C VAL A 272 0.98 -1.61 2.22
N GLU A 273 0.75 -0.31 2.32
CA GLU A 273 -0.15 0.27 3.32
C GLU A 273 -1.04 1.36 2.70
N PRO A 274 -2.31 1.05 2.38
CA PRO A 274 -3.32 2.07 2.17
C PRO A 274 -3.72 2.68 3.52
N MET A 275 -3.36 3.95 3.74
CA MET A 275 -3.95 4.76 4.81
C MET A 275 -5.27 5.35 4.32
N LEU A 276 -6.36 5.08 5.03
CA LEU A 276 -7.72 5.38 4.59
C LEU A 276 -8.51 6.10 5.67
N THR A 277 -8.97 7.31 5.34
CA THR A 277 -9.84 8.09 6.21
C THR A 277 -11.11 7.31 6.56
N ARG A 278 -11.53 7.37 7.82
CA ARG A 278 -12.79 6.74 8.25
C ARG A 278 -13.99 7.31 7.49
N GLU A 279 -14.01 8.61 7.24
CA GLU A 279 -15.09 9.27 6.48
C GLU A 279 -15.17 8.68 5.07
N TYR A 280 -14.02 8.53 4.40
CA TYR A 280 -13.95 7.92 3.07
C TYR A 280 -14.53 6.49 3.05
N LEU A 281 -14.15 5.63 4.01
CA LEU A 281 -14.68 4.26 4.09
C LEU A 281 -16.19 4.22 4.35
N ARG A 282 -16.72 5.14 5.17
CA ARG A 282 -18.15 5.21 5.50
C ARG A 282 -19.01 5.65 4.32
N ASP A 283 -18.52 6.65 3.58
CA ASP A 283 -19.27 7.35 2.54
C ASP A 283 -19.06 6.74 1.15
N LEU A 284 -18.14 5.77 1.02
CA LEU A 284 -17.92 5.06 -0.23
C LEU A 284 -19.21 4.41 -0.75
N ASP A 285 -19.47 4.65 -2.04
CA ASP A 285 -20.50 4.00 -2.84
C ASP A 285 -19.83 3.47 -4.12
N GLY A 286 -19.82 2.15 -4.30
CA GLY A 286 -19.21 1.49 -5.44
C GLY A 286 -17.79 0.97 -5.20
N THR A 287 -16.87 1.25 -6.13
CA THR A 287 -15.50 0.72 -6.07
C THR A 287 -14.53 1.71 -6.68
N ASP A 288 -13.54 2.09 -5.89
CA ASP A 288 -12.40 2.88 -6.34
C ASP A 288 -11.17 1.97 -6.45
N VAL A 289 -10.37 2.19 -7.49
CA VAL A 289 -9.19 1.39 -7.82
C VAL A 289 -8.01 2.32 -8.02
N PHE A 290 -6.88 1.96 -7.43
CA PHE A 290 -5.66 2.73 -7.39
C PHE A 290 -4.47 1.84 -7.76
N ASP A 291 -3.42 2.45 -8.30
CA ASP A 291 -2.18 1.74 -8.60
C ASP A 291 -1.42 1.42 -7.31
N VAL A 292 -0.76 0.26 -7.27
CA VAL A 292 0.30 -0.05 -6.32
C VAL A 292 1.62 0.29 -7.01
N PRO A 293 2.40 1.27 -6.54
CA PRO A 293 3.70 1.62 -7.15
C PRO A 293 4.70 0.49 -7.02
N GLN A 294 5.57 0.35 -8.02
CA GLN A 294 6.39 -0.85 -8.22
C GLN A 294 7.87 -0.46 -8.14
N PRO A 295 8.70 -1.14 -7.33
CA PRO A 295 10.15 -0.99 -7.41
C PRO A 295 10.71 -1.63 -8.69
N GLU A 296 11.94 -1.25 -9.05
CA GLU A 296 12.68 -1.94 -10.12
C GLU A 296 13.21 -3.30 -9.65
N VAL A 297 13.51 -3.45 -8.35
CA VAL A 297 14.02 -4.68 -7.74
C VAL A 297 13.19 -5.07 -6.52
N TYR A 298 12.60 -6.26 -6.56
CA TYR A 298 11.84 -6.86 -5.46
C TYR A 298 12.73 -7.65 -4.51
N PRO A 299 12.34 -7.78 -3.22
CA PRO A 299 13.03 -8.63 -2.26
C PRO A 299 12.61 -10.11 -2.33
N HIS A 300 11.68 -10.46 -3.23
CA HIS A 300 11.09 -11.79 -3.41
C HIS A 300 10.95 -12.12 -4.91
N ASP A 301 10.67 -13.38 -5.24
CA ASP A 301 10.37 -13.87 -6.60
C ASP A 301 8.90 -14.30 -6.78
N GLU A 302 8.05 -14.02 -5.78
CA GLU A 302 6.60 -14.26 -5.77
C GLU A 302 5.81 -13.19 -6.54
N ARG A 303 4.52 -13.41 -6.76
CA ARG A 303 3.67 -12.44 -7.46
C ARG A 303 3.35 -11.23 -6.58
N HIS A 304 3.45 -10.04 -7.17
CA HIS A 304 3.20 -8.76 -6.51
C HIS A 304 1.94 -8.07 -7.08
N PRO A 305 1.13 -7.38 -6.25
CA PRO A 305 -0.08 -6.70 -6.72
C PRO A 305 0.28 -5.48 -7.58
N ARG A 306 -0.55 -5.21 -8.58
CA ARG A 306 -0.44 -4.01 -9.43
C ARG A 306 -1.41 -2.92 -9.04
N THR A 307 -2.54 -3.29 -8.44
CA THR A 307 -3.56 -2.35 -7.99
C THR A 307 -4.10 -2.75 -6.63
N TYR A 308 -4.68 -1.78 -5.94
CA TYR A 308 -5.53 -2.02 -4.79
C TYR A 308 -6.89 -1.34 -5.01
N ALA A 309 -7.93 -1.87 -4.37
CA ALA A 309 -9.28 -1.36 -4.49
C ALA A 309 -9.95 -1.22 -3.13
N ILE A 310 -10.76 -0.17 -2.97
CA ILE A 310 -11.72 -0.05 -1.87
C ILE A 310 -13.11 -0.27 -2.45
N ARG A 311 -13.84 -1.21 -1.88
CA ARG A 311 -15.06 -1.75 -2.46
C ARG A 311 -16.18 -1.74 -1.44
N ASP A 312 -17.22 -0.98 -1.72
CA ASP A 312 -18.49 -1.14 -1.01
C ASP A 312 -19.19 -2.42 -1.47
N VAL A 313 -19.68 -3.21 -0.51
CA VAL A 313 -20.41 -4.46 -0.76
C VAL A 313 -21.77 -4.41 -0.04
N PRO A 314 -22.76 -3.68 -0.58
CA PRO A 314 -24.05 -3.49 0.09
C PRO A 314 -24.81 -4.78 0.39
N SER A 315 -24.61 -5.83 -0.42
CA SER A 315 -25.27 -7.12 -0.21
C SER A 315 -24.81 -7.86 1.05
N ALA A 316 -23.63 -7.51 1.57
CA ALA A 316 -23.03 -8.07 2.77
C ALA A 316 -22.95 -7.04 3.91
N GLU A 317 -23.37 -5.79 3.69
CA GLU A 317 -23.19 -4.67 4.63
C GLU A 317 -21.72 -4.46 5.02
N THR A 318 -20.79 -4.67 4.08
CA THR A 318 -19.35 -4.57 4.30
C THR A 318 -18.68 -3.57 3.36
N VAL A 319 -17.49 -3.10 3.74
CA VAL A 319 -16.52 -2.45 2.85
C VAL A 319 -15.23 -3.25 2.87
N CYS A 320 -14.60 -3.44 1.71
CA CYS A 320 -13.37 -4.22 1.57
C CYS A 320 -12.23 -3.36 1.06
N VAL A 321 -11.03 -3.56 1.60
CA VAL A 321 -9.77 -3.03 1.07
C VAL A 321 -8.96 -4.22 0.55
N VAL A 322 -8.60 -4.22 -0.74
CA VAL A 322 -8.01 -5.41 -1.37
C VAL A 322 -6.83 -5.06 -2.26
N LEU A 323 -5.73 -5.81 -2.13
CA LEU A 323 -4.70 -5.94 -3.14
C LEU A 323 -5.19 -6.88 -4.24
N GLN A 324 -4.91 -6.56 -5.50
CA GLN A 324 -5.36 -7.35 -6.65
C GLN A 324 -4.40 -7.23 -7.84
N GLU A 325 -4.72 -7.94 -8.93
CA GLU A 325 -3.92 -7.96 -10.16
C GLU A 325 -2.47 -8.40 -9.91
N PHE A 326 -2.31 -9.55 -9.24
CA PHE A 326 -1.01 -10.12 -8.92
C PHE A 326 -0.27 -10.62 -10.17
N GLU A 327 0.88 -10.01 -10.44
CA GLU A 327 1.77 -10.35 -11.55
C GLU A 327 3.09 -10.93 -11.06
N PRO A 328 3.73 -11.87 -11.79
CA PRO A 328 5.10 -12.27 -11.51
C PRO A 328 6.05 -11.06 -11.54
N VAL A 329 7.01 -11.05 -10.63
CA VAL A 329 8.10 -10.06 -10.63
C VAL A 329 9.23 -10.53 -11.57
N ASP A 330 9.88 -9.59 -12.25
CA ASP A 330 10.96 -9.84 -13.23
C ASP A 330 12.37 -9.84 -12.60
#